data_AF-A0A0P0LBB5-F1
#
_entry.id   AF-A0A0P0LBB5-F1
#
_cell.length_a   1.000
_cell.length_b   1.000
_cell.length_c   1.000
_cell.angle_alpha   90.00
_cell.angle_beta   90.00
_cell.angle_gamma   90.00
#
_symmetry.space_group_name_H-M   'P 1'
#
loop_
_entity.id
_entity.type
_entity.pdbx_description
1 polymer ?
#
loop_
_entity_poly.entity_id
_entity_poly.type
_entity_poly.pdbx_seq_one_letter_code
_entity_poly.pdbx_strand_id
1 'polypeptide(L)'
;MENTNHSISNYKHLLADIQKKAANHCKKNGRYDENLFNIGVELGRLLQSNNIEEHRLQVFADFELAEIEFKKLDKRIKNIKNIIGFFIIHALAEQVIENGSFSFDGDGDLSSCEKLDELISNKFSVQISSVSQNQHGGNFEVGVELNGQIAEILNRYEISRFVTFEIDNTTGGDYEVFNNPNDISQIYYIGMSLDAKYTELTESQLIDLEKSLKEVQLFLLLSLDKVYSYNF
;
A
#
# COMPACT_ATOMS: atom_id res chain seq x y z
N MET A 1 -31.31 -30.20 -42.82
CA MET A 1 -30.74 -30.03 -41.45
C MET A 1 -29.23 -29.73 -41.47
N GLU A 2 -28.60 -29.45 -42.61
CA GLU A 2 -27.14 -29.21 -42.70
C GLU A 2 -26.71 -27.73 -42.55
N ASN A 3 -27.62 -26.76 -42.78
CA ASN A 3 -27.27 -25.33 -42.76
C ASN A 3 -27.08 -24.71 -41.37
N THR A 4 -27.67 -25.28 -40.33
CA THR A 4 -27.57 -24.76 -38.96
C THR A 4 -26.20 -25.03 -38.32
N ASN A 5 -25.56 -26.16 -38.65
CA ASN A 5 -24.25 -26.53 -38.12
C ASN A 5 -23.11 -25.67 -38.70
N HIS A 6 -23.22 -25.25 -39.96
CA HIS A 6 -22.21 -24.39 -40.61
C HIS A 6 -22.26 -22.94 -40.09
N SER A 7 -23.46 -22.41 -39.85
CA SER A 7 -23.67 -21.08 -39.25
C SER A 7 -23.08 -20.96 -37.84
N ILE A 8 -23.32 -21.96 -36.98
CA ILE A 8 -22.81 -22.00 -35.61
C ILE A 8 -21.28 -22.17 -35.56
N SER A 9 -20.71 -22.94 -36.49
CA SER A 9 -19.25 -23.14 -36.60
C SER A 9 -18.52 -21.84 -36.97
N ASN A 10 -19.06 -21.08 -37.93
CA ASN A 10 -18.45 -19.81 -38.36
C ASN A 10 -18.53 -18.73 -37.28
N TYR A 11 -19.65 -18.64 -36.56
CA TYR A 11 -19.78 -17.72 -35.42
C TYR A 11 -18.70 -17.96 -34.36
N LYS A 12 -18.49 -19.21 -33.96
CA LYS A 12 -17.48 -19.56 -32.93
C LYS A 12 -16.06 -19.17 -33.33
N HIS A 13 -15.71 -19.35 -34.61
CA HIS A 13 -14.39 -18.95 -35.11
C HIS A 13 -14.22 -17.43 -35.08
N LEU A 14 -15.19 -16.68 -35.57
CA LEU A 14 -15.14 -15.21 -35.59
C LEU A 14 -15.08 -14.63 -34.17
N LEU A 15 -15.83 -15.23 -33.23
CA LEU A 15 -15.79 -14.82 -31.83
C LEU A 15 -14.39 -15.06 -31.21
N ALA A 16 -13.77 -16.19 -31.53
CA ALA A 16 -12.41 -16.51 -31.07
C ALA A 16 -11.37 -15.53 -31.63
N ASP A 17 -11.53 -15.09 -32.87
CA ASP A 17 -10.66 -14.08 -33.48
C ASP A 17 -10.80 -12.71 -32.79
N ILE A 18 -12.03 -12.29 -32.50
CA ILE A 18 -12.30 -11.05 -31.77
C ILE A 18 -11.74 -11.11 -30.34
N GLN A 19 -11.92 -12.24 -29.65
CA GLN A 19 -11.30 -12.51 -28.35
C GLN A 19 -9.79 -12.32 -28.39
N LYS A 20 -9.13 -12.93 -29.39
CA LYS A 20 -7.67 -12.83 -29.58
C LYS A 20 -7.22 -11.39 -29.89
N LYS A 21 -7.95 -10.67 -30.75
CA LYS A 21 -7.67 -9.25 -31.06
C LYS A 21 -7.75 -8.39 -29.80
N ALA A 22 -8.81 -8.53 -29.02
CA ALA A 22 -9.00 -7.78 -27.78
C ALA A 22 -7.91 -8.11 -26.75
N ALA A 23 -7.63 -9.39 -26.52
CA ALA A 23 -6.58 -9.83 -25.60
C ALA A 23 -5.20 -9.27 -25.98
N ASN A 24 -4.83 -9.35 -27.27
CA ASN A 24 -3.56 -8.81 -27.76
C ASN A 24 -3.47 -7.29 -27.61
N HIS A 25 -4.56 -6.58 -27.91
CA HIS A 25 -4.62 -5.14 -27.76
C HIS A 25 -4.40 -4.73 -26.31
N CYS A 26 -5.19 -5.31 -25.40
CA CYS A 26 -5.13 -5.04 -23.98
C CYS A 26 -3.75 -5.36 -23.39
N LYS A 27 -3.12 -6.47 -23.79
CA LYS A 27 -1.76 -6.84 -23.37
C LYS A 27 -0.70 -5.86 -23.85
N LYS A 28 -0.83 -5.31 -25.06
CA LYS A 28 0.19 -4.46 -25.69
C LYS A 28 0.08 -2.99 -25.25
N ASN A 29 -1.13 -2.47 -25.17
CA ASN A 29 -1.37 -1.03 -25.06
C ASN A 29 -1.85 -0.59 -23.67
N GLY A 30 -2.49 -1.49 -22.90
CA GLY A 30 -2.94 -1.21 -21.53
C GLY A 30 -3.88 -0.01 -21.37
N ARG A 31 -4.51 0.47 -22.44
CA ARG A 31 -5.35 1.68 -22.45
C ARG A 31 -6.55 1.53 -23.37
N TYR A 32 -7.59 2.30 -23.09
CA TYR A 32 -8.72 2.47 -24.00
C TYR A 32 -8.29 3.40 -25.16
N ASP A 33 -8.38 2.89 -26.39
CA ASP A 33 -8.13 3.67 -27.60
C ASP A 33 -9.09 3.29 -28.73
N GLU A 34 -8.98 4.00 -29.84
CA GLU A 34 -9.81 3.82 -31.04
C GLU A 34 -9.79 2.37 -31.57
N ASN A 35 -8.69 1.64 -31.42
CA ASN A 35 -8.62 0.25 -31.88
C ASN A 35 -9.43 -0.67 -30.99
N LEU A 36 -9.38 -0.49 -29.66
CA LEU A 36 -10.22 -1.25 -28.74
C LEU A 36 -11.70 -0.96 -28.97
N PHE A 37 -12.05 0.29 -29.24
CA PHE A 37 -13.40 0.69 -29.65
C PHE A 37 -13.85 -0.04 -30.92
N ASN A 38 -13.03 -0.05 -31.96
CA ASN A 38 -13.34 -0.74 -33.22
C ASN A 38 -13.49 -2.26 -33.06
N ILE A 39 -12.71 -2.89 -32.18
CA ILE A 39 -12.90 -4.31 -31.83
C ILE A 39 -14.26 -4.53 -31.16
N GLY A 40 -14.69 -3.61 -30.28
CA GLY A 40 -16.03 -3.63 -29.68
C GLY A 40 -17.15 -3.47 -30.71
N VAL A 41 -16.98 -2.60 -31.71
CA VAL A 41 -17.93 -2.45 -32.82
C VAL A 41 -18.02 -3.74 -33.66
N GLU A 42 -16.89 -4.39 -33.95
CA GLU A 42 -16.84 -5.68 -34.65
C GLU A 42 -17.61 -6.76 -33.87
N LEU A 43 -17.42 -6.82 -32.55
CA LEU A 43 -18.18 -7.70 -31.66
C LEU A 43 -19.68 -7.42 -31.75
N GLY A 44 -20.10 -6.17 -31.60
CA GLY A 44 -21.53 -5.80 -31.65
C GLY A 44 -22.22 -6.22 -32.94
N ARG A 45 -21.55 -6.03 -34.09
CA ARG A 45 -22.06 -6.50 -35.39
C ARG A 45 -22.19 -8.03 -35.44
N LEU A 46 -21.20 -8.74 -34.92
CA LEU A 46 -21.22 -10.20 -34.86
C LEU A 46 -22.39 -10.70 -34.00
N LEU A 47 -22.59 -10.12 -32.80
CA LEU A 47 -23.68 -10.48 -31.90
C LEU A 47 -25.05 -10.20 -32.53
N GLN A 48 -25.23 -9.03 -33.13
CA GLN A 48 -26.46 -8.65 -33.82
C GLN A 48 -26.80 -9.62 -34.96
N SER A 49 -25.83 -9.99 -35.79
CA SER A 49 -26.03 -10.92 -36.91
C SER A 49 -26.42 -12.34 -36.48
N ASN A 50 -26.17 -12.70 -35.22
CA ASN A 50 -26.46 -14.02 -34.64
C ASN A 50 -27.61 -13.99 -33.61
N ASN A 51 -28.32 -12.86 -33.47
CA ASN A 51 -29.37 -12.65 -32.47
C ASN A 51 -28.91 -12.95 -31.03
N ILE A 52 -27.69 -12.55 -30.68
CA ILE A 52 -27.16 -12.67 -29.33
C ILE A 52 -27.30 -11.31 -28.65
N GLU A 53 -28.02 -11.29 -27.54
CA GLU A 53 -28.33 -10.07 -26.81
C GLU A 53 -27.09 -9.52 -26.08
N GLU A 54 -26.33 -10.40 -25.42
CA GLU A 54 -25.17 -10.02 -24.64
C GLU A 54 -24.02 -11.03 -24.80
N HIS A 55 -22.80 -10.51 -24.93
CA HIS A 55 -21.59 -11.31 -24.81
C HIS A 55 -20.47 -10.48 -24.21
N ARG A 56 -19.83 -11.03 -23.19
CA ARG A 56 -18.68 -10.43 -22.53
C ARG A 56 -17.39 -11.10 -22.98
N LEU A 57 -16.45 -10.32 -23.51
CA LEU A 57 -15.11 -10.81 -23.83
C LEU A 57 -14.37 -11.23 -22.55
N GLN A 58 -13.69 -12.37 -22.61
CA GLN A 58 -13.00 -12.96 -21.46
C GLN A 58 -11.96 -11.99 -20.89
N VAL A 59 -11.23 -11.29 -21.77
CA VAL A 59 -10.22 -10.30 -21.36
C VAL A 59 -10.77 -9.25 -20.39
N PHE A 60 -12.02 -8.80 -20.55
CA PHE A 60 -12.63 -7.84 -19.63
C PHE A 60 -13.10 -8.48 -18.32
N ALA A 61 -13.51 -9.76 -18.34
CA ALA A 61 -13.79 -10.49 -17.12
C ALA A 61 -12.51 -10.71 -16.30
N ASP A 62 -11.40 -11.06 -16.97
CA ASP A 62 -10.10 -11.27 -16.35
C ASP A 62 -9.57 -9.98 -15.71
N PHE A 63 -9.74 -8.81 -16.37
CA PHE A 63 -9.36 -7.52 -15.80
C PHE A 63 -10.15 -7.17 -14.55
N GLU A 64 -11.47 -7.37 -14.54
CA GLU A 64 -12.27 -7.10 -13.35
C GLU A 64 -11.90 -8.02 -12.19
N LEU A 65 -11.66 -9.30 -12.46
CA LEU A 65 -11.19 -10.24 -11.44
C LEU A 65 -9.84 -9.80 -10.87
N ALA A 66 -8.89 -9.42 -11.73
CA ALA A 66 -7.58 -8.91 -11.30
C ALA A 66 -7.72 -7.61 -10.48
N GLU A 67 -8.61 -6.70 -10.86
CA GLU A 67 -8.86 -5.46 -10.12
C GLU A 67 -9.51 -5.72 -8.75
N ILE A 68 -10.45 -6.67 -8.68
CA ILE A 68 -11.08 -7.09 -7.42
C ILE A 68 -10.02 -7.67 -6.47
N GLU A 69 -9.18 -8.58 -6.96
CA GLU A 69 -8.10 -9.17 -6.17
C GLU A 69 -7.09 -8.10 -5.72
N PHE A 70 -6.66 -7.21 -6.63
CA PHE A 70 -5.80 -6.09 -6.29
C PHE A 70 -6.40 -5.22 -5.17
N LYS A 71 -7.69 -4.86 -5.26
CA LYS A 71 -8.38 -4.04 -4.25
C LYS A 71 -8.47 -4.72 -2.89
N LYS A 72 -8.65 -6.05 -2.86
CA LYS A 72 -8.62 -6.82 -1.60
C LYS A 72 -7.25 -6.75 -0.95
N LEU A 73 -6.19 -7.04 -1.71
CA LEU A 73 -4.82 -7.00 -1.21
C LEU A 73 -4.42 -5.59 -0.76
N ASP A 74 -4.71 -4.56 -1.58
CA ASP A 74 -4.41 -3.16 -1.28
C ASP A 74 -5.06 -2.70 0.04
N LYS A 75 -6.32 -3.08 0.26
CA LYS A 75 -7.01 -2.78 1.52
C LYS A 75 -6.31 -3.41 2.73
N ARG A 76 -5.84 -4.66 2.62
CA ARG A 76 -5.12 -5.35 3.70
C ARG A 76 -3.77 -4.71 3.98
N ILE A 77 -3.02 -4.40 2.92
CA ILE A 77 -1.72 -3.74 3.02
C ILE A 77 -1.87 -2.35 3.65
N LYS A 78 -2.90 -1.58 3.30
CA LYS A 78 -3.21 -0.30 3.96
C LYS A 78 -3.46 -0.47 5.45
N ASN A 79 -4.24 -1.48 5.86
CA ASN A 79 -4.45 -1.75 7.28
C ASN A 79 -3.14 -2.10 8.01
N ILE A 80 -2.28 -2.92 7.40
CA ILE A 80 -0.95 -3.26 7.95
C ILE A 80 -0.11 -2.00 8.12
N LYS A 81 -0.04 -1.13 7.10
CA LYS A 81 0.67 0.15 7.18
C LYS A 81 0.13 1.04 8.30
N ASN A 82 -1.18 1.12 8.47
CA ASN A 82 -1.79 1.89 9.56
C ASN A 82 -1.42 1.35 10.95
N ILE A 83 -1.33 0.03 11.12
CA ILE A 83 -0.89 -0.58 12.37
C ILE A 83 0.58 -0.27 12.64
N ILE A 84 1.45 -0.33 11.63
CA ILE A 84 2.85 0.09 11.77
C ILE A 84 2.94 1.59 12.11
N GLY A 85 2.12 2.41 11.47
CA GLY A 85 2.02 3.84 11.76
C GLY A 85 1.64 4.15 13.18
N PHE A 86 0.72 3.37 13.75
CA PHE A 86 0.37 3.48 15.16
C PHE A 86 1.61 3.37 16.05
N PHE A 87 2.48 2.38 15.85
CA PHE A 87 3.69 2.21 16.68
C PHE A 87 4.65 3.39 16.53
N ILE A 88 4.85 3.89 15.30
CA ILE A 88 5.75 5.02 15.02
C ILE A 88 5.21 6.30 15.67
N ILE A 89 3.94 6.64 15.42
CA ILE A 89 3.30 7.85 15.95
C ILE A 89 3.32 7.84 17.48
N HIS A 90 2.98 6.71 18.12
CA HIS A 90 2.94 6.65 19.58
C HIS A 90 4.34 6.66 20.20
N ALA A 91 5.34 6.08 19.55
CA ALA A 91 6.73 6.17 20.02
C ALA A 91 7.23 7.62 20.01
N LEU A 92 6.99 8.35 18.92
CA LEU A 92 7.34 9.77 18.83
C LEU A 92 6.54 10.60 19.85
N ALA A 93 5.26 10.29 20.04
CA ALA A 93 4.43 11.02 20.99
C ALA A 93 4.90 10.82 22.42
N GLU A 94 5.23 9.58 22.80
CA GLU A 94 5.79 9.28 24.12
C GLU A 94 7.17 9.94 24.31
N GLN A 95 7.99 10.00 23.25
CA GLN A 95 9.27 10.71 23.28
C GLN A 95 9.10 12.20 23.58
N VAL A 96 8.13 12.88 22.95
CA VAL A 96 7.83 14.28 23.24
C VAL A 96 7.24 14.46 24.65
N ILE A 97 6.42 13.53 25.13
CA ILE A 97 5.83 13.60 26.48
C ILE A 97 6.90 13.47 27.57
N GLU A 98 7.78 12.47 27.46
CA GLU A 98 8.78 12.17 28.47
C GLU A 98 9.96 13.16 28.42
N ASN A 99 10.37 13.59 27.22
CA ASN A 99 11.59 14.41 27.03
C ASN A 99 11.31 15.87 26.62
N GLY A 100 10.05 16.24 26.41
CA GLY A 100 9.60 17.61 26.12
C GLY A 100 9.62 18.02 24.65
N SER A 101 10.56 17.48 23.86
CA SER A 101 10.63 17.75 22.41
C SER A 101 11.30 16.61 21.66
N PHE A 102 11.12 16.57 20.34
CA PHE A 102 11.86 15.70 19.43
C PHE A 102 12.16 16.43 18.12
N SER A 103 13.40 16.33 17.63
CA SER A 103 13.86 17.04 16.43
C SER A 103 14.20 16.10 15.28
N PHE A 104 13.80 16.50 14.08
CA PHE A 104 14.30 15.98 12.82
C PHE A 104 15.21 17.01 12.20
N ASP A 105 16.43 16.62 11.83
CA ASP A 105 17.41 17.47 11.19
C ASP A 105 17.85 16.78 9.89
N GLY A 106 17.73 17.51 8.78
CA GLY A 106 18.04 17.06 7.43
C GLY A 106 19.47 17.39 6.98
N ASP A 107 20.24 18.11 7.79
CA ASP A 107 21.59 18.55 7.42
C ASP A 107 22.56 17.34 7.40
N GLY A 108 22.82 16.87 6.18
CA GLY A 108 23.50 15.59 5.88
C GLY A 108 24.98 15.50 6.27
N ASP A 109 25.52 16.46 7.02
CA ASP A 109 26.91 16.48 7.48
C ASP A 109 27.11 15.86 8.88
N LEU A 110 26.03 15.58 9.63
CA LEU A 110 26.09 14.86 10.90
C LEU A 110 25.41 13.50 10.78
N SER A 111 26.23 12.45 10.84
CA SER A 111 25.87 11.04 10.83
C SER A 111 25.07 10.55 12.06
N SER A 112 24.25 11.41 12.66
CA SER A 112 23.44 11.10 13.83
C SER A 112 22.08 11.78 13.74
N CYS A 113 21.08 11.07 13.25
CA CYS A 113 19.69 11.42 13.51
C CYS A 113 19.39 11.24 15.00
N GLU A 114 18.54 12.11 15.57
CA GLU A 114 18.03 11.90 16.92
C GLU A 114 17.37 10.51 17.02
N LYS A 115 17.77 9.74 18.03
CA LYS A 115 17.22 8.41 18.28
C LYS A 115 16.17 8.49 19.37
N LEU A 116 15.19 7.59 19.28
CA LEU A 116 14.27 7.36 20.38
C LEU A 116 15.04 6.83 21.59
N ASP A 117 14.61 7.26 22.79
CA ASP A 117 15.10 6.69 24.04
C ASP A 117 14.96 5.15 24.03
N GLU A 118 15.89 4.45 24.64
CA GLU A 118 15.94 2.99 24.61
C GLU A 118 14.66 2.34 25.19
N LEU A 119 14.09 2.91 26.26
CA LEU A 119 12.85 2.39 26.86
C LEU A 119 11.67 2.56 25.90
N ILE A 120 11.56 3.72 25.26
CA ILE A 120 10.51 4.02 24.27
C ILE A 120 10.70 3.13 23.03
N SER A 121 11.92 3.05 22.52
CA SER A 121 12.28 2.23 21.37
C SER A 121 11.95 0.75 21.60
N ASN A 122 12.26 0.22 22.78
CA ASN A 122 11.93 -1.16 23.15
C ASN A 122 10.42 -1.35 23.35
N LYS A 123 9.73 -0.41 24.00
CA LYS A 123 8.28 -0.47 24.26
C LYS A 123 7.47 -0.51 22.96
N PHE A 124 7.78 0.35 22.00
CA PHE A 124 7.08 0.44 20.72
C PHE A 124 7.71 -0.39 19.61
N SER A 125 8.90 -0.98 19.85
CA SER A 125 9.65 -1.75 18.86
C SER A 125 10.00 -0.96 17.59
N VAL A 126 10.39 0.31 17.77
CA VAL A 126 10.65 1.29 16.71
C VAL A 126 11.96 2.03 17.01
N GLN A 127 12.82 2.26 16.01
CA GLN A 127 13.99 3.12 16.15
C GLN A 127 14.22 3.94 14.87
N ILE A 128 14.58 5.22 15.04
CA ILE A 128 14.96 6.08 13.92
C ILE A 128 16.33 5.64 13.41
N SER A 129 16.42 5.43 12.10
CA SER A 129 17.62 4.93 11.41
C SER A 129 18.23 5.96 10.47
N SER A 130 17.40 6.85 9.89
CA SER A 130 17.86 7.94 9.04
C SER A 130 16.82 9.06 9.01
N VAL A 131 17.29 10.28 8.76
CA VAL A 131 16.46 11.44 8.41
C VAL A 131 17.11 12.06 7.19
N SER A 132 16.30 12.43 6.21
CA SER A 132 16.79 13.10 5.00
C SER A 132 15.80 14.15 4.54
N GLN A 133 16.32 15.21 3.95
CA GLN A 133 15.53 16.26 3.32
C GLN A 133 16.03 16.45 1.89
N ASN A 134 15.21 16.08 0.91
CA ASN A 134 15.62 16.10 -0.50
C ASN A 134 15.85 17.51 -1.05
N GLN A 135 15.18 18.52 -0.47
CA GLN A 135 15.27 19.92 -0.85
C GLN A 135 15.17 20.78 0.41
N HIS A 136 15.98 21.84 0.51
CA HIS A 136 15.92 22.80 1.61
C HIS A 136 14.49 23.32 1.80
N GLY A 137 13.98 23.24 3.03
CA GLY A 137 12.61 23.64 3.36
C GLY A 137 11.52 22.68 2.89
N GLY A 138 11.89 21.54 2.29
CA GLY A 138 10.98 20.47 1.89
C GLY A 138 10.67 19.49 3.03
N ASN A 139 9.80 18.53 2.74
CA ASN A 139 9.40 17.49 3.70
C ASN A 139 10.57 16.57 4.05
N PHE A 140 10.56 16.06 5.29
CA PHE A 140 11.56 15.11 5.76
C PHE A 140 11.11 13.69 5.45
N GLU A 141 11.99 12.91 4.84
CA GLU A 141 11.85 11.46 4.72
C GLU A 141 12.64 10.80 5.86
N VAL A 142 11.92 10.09 6.73
CA VAL A 142 12.48 9.46 7.92
C VAL A 142 12.46 7.95 7.75
N GLY A 143 13.64 7.34 7.85
CA GLY A 143 13.81 5.89 7.85
C GLY A 143 13.71 5.33 9.26
N VAL A 144 12.92 4.30 9.42
CA VAL A 144 12.65 3.61 10.69
C VAL A 144 13.02 2.15 10.58
N GLU A 145 13.73 1.65 11.58
CA GLU A 145 13.94 0.24 11.79
C GLU A 145 12.93 -0.29 12.82
N LEU A 146 12.10 -1.24 12.38
CA LEU A 146 11.22 -1.99 13.26
C LEU A 146 12.02 -3.10 13.95
N ASN A 147 11.81 -3.26 15.25
CA ASN A 147 12.58 -4.16 16.11
C ASN A 147 11.67 -5.16 16.84
N GLY A 148 12.27 -5.99 17.69
CA GLY A 148 11.55 -6.88 18.60
C GLY A 148 10.48 -7.75 17.92
N GLN A 149 9.32 -7.84 18.56
CA GLN A 149 8.23 -8.71 18.09
C GLN A 149 7.68 -8.27 16.73
N ILE A 150 7.68 -6.97 16.41
CA ILE A 150 7.23 -6.48 15.10
C ILE A 150 8.16 -6.98 14.00
N ALA A 151 9.48 -6.87 14.20
CA ALA A 151 10.47 -7.37 13.25
C ALA A 151 10.36 -8.89 13.06
N GLU A 152 10.19 -9.65 14.14
CA GLU A 152 9.96 -11.10 14.08
C GLU A 152 8.72 -11.45 13.26
N ILE A 153 7.61 -10.72 13.45
CA ILE A 153 6.38 -10.91 12.68
C ILE A 153 6.62 -10.67 11.19
N LEU A 154 7.29 -9.57 10.82
CA LEU A 154 7.55 -9.22 9.42
C LEU A 154 8.50 -10.23 8.74
N ASN A 155 9.54 -10.67 9.44
CA ASN A 155 10.51 -11.64 8.94
C ASN A 155 9.87 -13.00 8.60
N ARG A 156 8.80 -13.42 9.30
CA ARG A 156 8.06 -14.66 8.97
C ARG A 156 7.44 -14.64 7.57
N TYR A 157 7.23 -13.45 6.99
CA TYR A 157 6.69 -13.27 5.65
C TYR A 157 7.71 -12.63 4.71
N GLU A 158 9.00 -12.62 5.07
CA GLU A 158 10.09 -12.06 4.27
C GLU A 158 9.92 -10.57 3.93
N ILE A 159 9.22 -9.82 4.78
CA ILE A 159 9.02 -8.37 4.61
C ILE A 159 10.16 -7.63 5.29
N SER A 160 10.71 -6.60 4.63
CA SER A 160 11.72 -5.72 5.23
C SER A 160 11.22 -5.09 6.53
N ARG A 161 12.08 -5.08 7.54
CA ARG A 161 11.84 -4.36 8.80
C ARG A 161 12.08 -2.85 8.71
N PHE A 162 12.63 -2.38 7.60
CA PHE A 162 12.86 -0.97 7.34
C PHE A 162 11.65 -0.35 6.65
N VAL A 163 11.14 0.71 7.24
CA VAL A 163 10.00 1.48 6.73
C VAL A 163 10.39 2.94 6.64
N THR A 164 9.73 3.70 5.78
CA THR A 164 9.91 5.14 5.68
C THR A 164 8.62 5.84 6.01
N PHE A 165 8.70 7.05 6.56
CA PHE A 165 7.55 7.94 6.68
C PHE A 165 7.96 9.37 6.36
N GLU A 166 6.97 10.18 6.00
CA GLU A 166 7.20 11.59 5.67
C GLU A 166 6.64 12.51 6.76
N ILE A 167 7.36 13.59 7.02
CA ILE A 167 6.96 14.67 7.93
C ILE A 167 6.90 15.98 7.15
N ASP A 168 5.79 16.69 7.28
CA ASP A 168 5.67 18.05 6.76
C ASP A 168 6.64 19.00 7.48
N ASN A 169 7.43 19.74 6.71
CA ASN A 169 8.31 20.77 7.25
C ASN A 169 7.57 22.10 7.37
N THR A 170 7.20 22.43 8.60
CA THR A 170 6.47 23.64 8.94
C THR A 170 7.38 24.84 9.16
N THR A 171 8.66 24.61 9.49
CA THR A 171 9.63 25.68 9.73
C THR A 171 10.16 26.31 8.44
N GLY A 172 10.13 25.54 7.33
CA GLY A 172 10.74 25.92 6.06
C GLY A 172 12.28 25.93 6.09
N GLY A 173 12.89 25.39 7.14
CA GLY A 173 14.33 25.26 7.30
C GLY A 173 14.83 23.82 7.11
N ASP A 174 16.04 23.53 7.60
CA ASP A 174 16.65 22.20 7.55
C ASP A 174 16.30 21.32 8.76
N TYR A 175 15.44 21.80 9.65
CA TYR A 175 14.99 21.08 10.83
C TYR A 175 13.49 21.20 11.06
N GLU A 176 12.93 20.23 11.78
CA GLU A 176 11.57 20.25 12.33
C GLU A 176 11.64 19.84 13.81
N VAL A 177 10.85 20.47 14.67
CA VAL A 177 10.83 20.15 16.11
C VAL A 177 9.40 20.02 16.60
N PHE A 178 9.06 18.83 17.07
CA PHE A 178 7.80 18.61 17.76
C PHE A 178 7.97 18.91 19.24
N ASN A 179 7.17 19.86 19.73
CA ASN A 179 7.09 20.22 21.16
C ASN A 179 5.75 19.79 21.79
N ASN A 180 4.80 19.35 20.96
CA ASN A 180 3.49 18.88 21.38
C ASN A 180 3.22 17.52 20.71
N PRO A 181 2.84 16.47 21.46
CA PRO A 181 2.58 15.16 20.89
C PRO A 181 1.44 15.16 19.84
N ASN A 182 0.55 16.15 19.86
CA ASN A 182 -0.51 16.27 18.85
C ASN A 182 0.02 16.65 17.45
N ASP A 183 1.19 17.28 17.36
CA ASP A 183 1.79 17.72 16.09
C ASP A 183 2.28 16.53 15.25
N ILE A 184 2.46 15.37 15.88
CA ILE A 184 2.93 14.12 15.24
C ILE A 184 1.85 13.51 14.33
N SER A 185 0.59 13.93 14.46
CA SER A 185 -0.48 13.58 13.53
C SER A 185 -0.21 14.00 12.07
N GLN A 186 0.82 14.81 11.83
CA GLN A 186 1.28 15.23 10.50
C GLN A 186 2.00 14.13 9.70
N ILE A 187 2.16 12.91 10.24
CA ILE A 187 2.70 11.77 9.49
C ILE A 187 1.61 11.24 8.52
N TYR A 188 1.74 11.53 7.23
CA TYR A 188 0.71 11.21 6.23
C TYR A 188 1.03 10.01 5.32
N TYR A 189 2.26 9.50 5.36
CA TYR A 189 2.69 8.39 4.49
C TYR A 189 3.59 7.40 5.21
N ILE A 190 3.37 6.10 4.93
CA ILE A 190 4.26 5.01 5.37
C ILE A 190 4.65 4.17 4.16
N GLY A 191 5.92 4.29 3.80
CA GLY A 191 6.60 3.48 2.80
C GLY A 191 7.05 2.16 3.41
N MET A 192 6.67 1.06 2.77
CA MET A 192 7.11 -0.29 3.15
C MET A 192 7.35 -1.10 1.87
N SER A 193 8.20 -2.13 1.97
CA SER A 193 8.41 -3.13 0.91
C SER A 193 7.22 -4.10 0.76
N LEU A 194 6.00 -3.57 0.74
CA LEU A 194 4.75 -4.32 0.62
C LEU A 194 3.76 -3.51 -0.24
N ASP A 195 3.53 -3.99 -1.45
CA ASP A 195 2.68 -3.35 -2.47
C ASP A 195 1.78 -4.40 -3.14
N ALA A 196 0.49 -4.10 -3.30
CA ALA A 196 -0.50 -5.04 -3.83
C ALA A 196 -0.22 -5.46 -5.29
N LYS A 197 0.55 -4.69 -6.06
CA LYS A 197 0.92 -5.01 -7.44
C LYS A 197 2.09 -5.99 -7.53
N TYR A 198 2.95 -6.01 -6.51
CA TYR A 198 4.23 -6.71 -6.56
C TYR A 198 4.42 -7.75 -5.46
N THR A 199 3.51 -7.81 -4.48
CA THR A 199 3.58 -8.77 -3.40
C THR A 199 3.36 -10.19 -3.90
N GLU A 200 4.14 -11.13 -3.38
CA GLU A 200 3.95 -12.58 -3.58
C GLU A 200 3.06 -13.19 -2.48
N LEU A 201 2.66 -12.40 -1.47
CA LEU A 201 1.83 -12.87 -0.37
C LEU A 201 0.37 -13.02 -0.79
N THR A 202 -0.21 -14.16 -0.41
CA THR A 202 -1.64 -14.43 -0.58
C THR A 202 -2.49 -13.60 0.39
N GLU A 203 -3.79 -13.42 0.10
CA GLU A 203 -4.71 -12.73 1.00
C GLU A 203 -4.72 -13.38 2.41
N SER A 204 -4.68 -14.71 2.50
CA SER A 204 -4.65 -15.40 3.78
C SER A 204 -3.40 -15.08 4.60
N GLN A 205 -2.23 -14.97 3.97
CA GLN A 205 -0.99 -14.57 4.64
C GLN A 205 -1.06 -13.13 5.13
N LEU A 206 -1.64 -12.22 4.32
CA LEU A 206 -1.84 -10.83 4.74
C LEU A 206 -2.82 -10.71 5.92
N ILE A 207 -3.87 -11.54 5.96
CA ILE A 207 -4.81 -11.60 7.10
C ILE A 207 -4.09 -12.05 8.37
N ASP A 208 -3.27 -13.08 8.29
CA ASP A 208 -2.52 -13.61 9.42
C ASP A 208 -1.45 -12.63 9.94
N LEU A 209 -0.77 -11.94 9.01
CA LEU A 209 0.14 -10.84 9.30
C LEU A 209 -0.58 -9.67 9.99
N GLU A 210 -1.70 -9.19 9.41
CA GLU A 210 -2.53 -8.13 9.98
C GLU A 210 -2.97 -8.49 11.40
N LYS A 211 -3.43 -9.73 11.61
CA LYS A 211 -3.86 -10.21 12.92
C LYS A 211 -2.71 -10.24 13.93
N SER A 212 -1.56 -10.80 13.54
CA SER A 212 -0.37 -10.86 14.40
C SER A 212 0.06 -9.46 14.87
N LEU A 213 0.10 -8.49 13.96
CA LEU A 213 0.45 -7.10 14.30
C LEU A 213 -0.60 -6.44 15.20
N LYS A 214 -1.90 -6.68 14.95
CA LYS A 214 -2.98 -6.17 15.82
C LYS A 214 -2.92 -6.71 17.24
N GLU A 215 -2.52 -7.96 17.43
CA GLU A 215 -2.37 -8.54 18.77
C GLU A 215 -1.30 -7.79 19.57
N VAL A 216 -0.15 -7.46 18.94
CA VAL A 216 0.88 -6.62 19.56
C VAL A 216 0.36 -5.22 19.86
N GLN A 217 -0.35 -4.60 18.91
CA GLN A 217 -0.95 -3.28 19.07
C GLN A 217 -1.92 -3.24 20.26
N LEU A 218 -2.80 -4.23 20.36
CA LEU A 218 -3.80 -4.32 21.43
C LEU A 218 -3.14 -4.53 22.80
N PHE A 219 -2.10 -5.37 22.88
CA PHE A 219 -1.33 -5.55 24.11
C PHE A 219 -0.68 -4.24 24.56
N LEU A 220 -0.06 -3.51 23.62
CA LEU A 220 0.52 -2.21 23.89
C LEU A 220 -0.54 -1.22 24.39
N LEU A 221 -1.69 -1.11 23.73
CA LEU A 221 -2.80 -0.26 24.15
C LEU A 221 -3.29 -0.55 25.57
N LEU A 222 -3.30 -1.83 25.99
CA LEU A 222 -3.65 -2.20 27.36
C LEU A 222 -2.59 -1.80 28.39
N SER A 223 -1.34 -1.62 27.95
CA SER A 223 -0.21 -1.18 28.80
C SER A 223 -0.02 0.34 28.85
N LEU A 224 -0.69 1.08 27.96
CA LEU A 224 -0.71 2.54 27.99
C LEU A 224 -1.66 3.00 29.10
N ASP A 225 -1.16 3.72 30.11
CA ASP A 225 -2.00 4.35 31.12
C ASP A 225 -2.99 5.34 30.47
N LYS A 226 -4.12 5.62 31.13
CA LYS A 226 -5.24 6.46 30.62
C LYS A 226 -4.86 7.89 30.13
N VAL A 227 -3.60 8.28 30.22
CA VAL A 227 -3.08 9.58 29.76
C VAL A 227 -2.99 9.66 28.23
N TYR A 228 -2.93 8.54 27.52
CA TYR A 228 -2.77 8.50 26.06
C TYR A 228 -4.10 8.56 25.27
N SER A 229 -5.10 9.31 25.73
CA SER A 229 -6.33 9.57 24.97
C SER A 229 -6.10 10.60 23.87
N TYR A 230 -5.21 10.30 22.94
CA TYR A 230 -5.00 11.09 21.74
C TYR A 230 -5.88 10.54 20.62
N ASN A 231 -6.64 11.41 19.97
CA ASN A 231 -7.37 11.07 18.75
C ASN A 231 -6.42 11.28 17.58
N PHE A 232 -5.63 10.26 17.25
CA PHE A 232 -4.81 10.19 16.03
C PHE A 232 -5.58 9.47 14.92
#